data_AF-A0A820DZL3-F1
#
_entry.id   AF-A0A820DZL3-F1
#
_cell.length_a   1.000
_cell.length_b   1.000
_cell.length_c   1.000
_cell.angle_alpha   90.00
_cell.angle_beta   90.00
_cell.angle_gamma   90.00
#
_symmetry.space_group_name_H-M   'P 1'
#
loop_
_entity.id
_entity.type
_entity.pdbx_description
1 polymer ?
#
loop_
_entity_poly.entity_id
_entity_poly.type
_entity_poly.pdbx_seq_one_letter_code
_entity_poly.pdbx_strand_id
1 'polypeptide(L)'
;QSIATLYTSDFDAMANLKDWKKLYTGVPIWLFNTGMNPKRFRSIRLVISELGSSFTLWDTIVNGASDVRLPKPRHITLKSLETGTILALKFEDTNATDEFHQYFVKLSCDPRNKDLFDVFNAKRRPAVFILRKRKIKKSAISKPSHFNHITKVDENDKDSLYTYSVLVDDHITLS
;
A
#
# COMPACT_ATOMS: atom_id res chain seq x y z
N GLN A 1 -11.68 -7.39 3.86
CA GLN A 1 -10.39 -7.40 3.12
C GLN A 1 -9.88 -8.83 3.12
N SER A 2 -9.56 -9.41 1.96
CA SER A 2 -9.08 -10.80 1.87
C SER A 2 -7.57 -10.87 1.90
N ILE A 3 -7.01 -11.95 2.43
CA ILE A 3 -5.58 -12.26 2.37
C ILE A 3 -5.23 -12.76 0.96
N ALA A 4 -4.03 -12.45 0.51
CA ALA A 4 -3.42 -13.00 -0.69
C ALA A 4 -1.95 -13.34 -0.47
N THR A 5 -1.46 -14.31 -1.23
CA THR A 5 -0.04 -14.64 -1.32
C THR A 5 0.54 -14.10 -2.61
N LEU A 6 1.62 -13.33 -2.51
CA LEU A 6 2.39 -12.81 -3.62
C LEU A 6 3.49 -13.79 -4.03
N TYR A 7 3.54 -14.08 -5.32
CA TYR A 7 4.57 -14.85 -5.98
C TYR A 7 5.26 -14.01 -7.05
N THR A 8 6.50 -14.34 -7.38
CA THR A 8 7.24 -13.78 -8.51
C THR A 8 7.83 -14.88 -9.38
N SER A 9 7.95 -14.59 -10.67
CA SER A 9 8.70 -15.40 -11.63
C SER A 9 9.38 -14.46 -12.63
N ASP A 10 10.62 -14.79 -12.96
CA ASP A 10 11.44 -14.14 -13.96
C ASP A 10 11.07 -14.68 -15.35
N PHE A 11 11.24 -13.86 -16.41
CA PHE A 11 10.89 -14.28 -17.78
C PHE A 11 11.65 -15.55 -18.21
N ASP A 12 12.93 -15.65 -17.85
CA ASP A 12 13.74 -16.84 -18.12
C ASP A 12 13.27 -18.05 -17.31
N ALA A 13 12.82 -17.84 -16.06
CA ALA A 13 12.25 -18.92 -15.26
C ALA A 13 10.95 -19.43 -15.88
N MET A 14 10.08 -18.53 -16.36
CA MET A 14 8.84 -18.92 -17.04
C MET A 14 9.11 -19.65 -18.37
N ALA A 15 10.09 -19.21 -19.15
CA ALA A 15 10.50 -19.86 -20.41
C ALA A 15 11.08 -21.27 -20.18
N ASN A 16 11.75 -21.47 -19.04
CA ASN A 16 12.34 -22.75 -18.64
C ASN A 16 11.40 -23.58 -17.72
N LEU A 17 10.11 -23.22 -17.64
CA LEU A 17 9.11 -23.91 -16.79
C LEU A 17 9.53 -24.04 -15.31
N LYS A 18 10.36 -23.12 -14.81
CA LYS A 18 10.72 -23.06 -13.38
C LYS A 18 9.58 -22.50 -12.54
N ASP A 19 9.55 -22.94 -11.29
CA ASP A 19 8.48 -22.66 -10.33
C ASP A 19 8.38 -21.19 -9.90
N TRP A 20 7.17 -20.82 -9.49
CA TRP A 20 6.87 -19.53 -8.87
C TRP A 20 7.52 -19.42 -7.49
N LYS A 21 8.29 -18.34 -7.25
CA LYS A 21 8.85 -18.06 -5.93
C LYS A 21 7.85 -17.30 -5.07
N LYS A 22 7.46 -17.87 -3.93
CA LYS A 22 6.67 -17.15 -2.91
C LYS A 22 7.50 -16.01 -2.32
N LEU A 23 6.90 -14.82 -2.23
CA LEU A 23 7.50 -13.65 -1.58
C LEU A 23 6.88 -13.39 -0.22
N TYR A 24 5.60 -13.01 -0.19
CA TYR A 24 4.89 -12.58 1.02
C TYR A 24 3.45 -13.08 1.03
N THR A 25 2.86 -13.18 2.22
CA THR A 25 1.42 -13.40 2.42
C THR A 25 0.90 -12.26 3.28
N GLY A 26 -0.19 -11.62 2.86
CA GLY A 26 -0.73 -10.45 3.56
C GLY A 26 -1.99 -9.90 2.89
N VAL A 27 -2.39 -8.70 3.26
CA VAL A 27 -3.55 -8.01 2.70
C VAL A 27 -3.12 -7.17 1.49
N PRO A 28 -3.61 -7.48 0.26
CA PRO A 28 -3.33 -6.69 -0.93
C PRO A 28 -4.17 -5.41 -0.95
N ILE A 29 -3.55 -4.30 -1.31
CA ILE A 29 -4.15 -2.97 -1.32
C ILE A 29 -3.73 -2.22 -2.58
N TRP A 30 -4.71 -1.61 -3.25
CA TRP A 30 -4.44 -0.58 -4.25
C TRP A 30 -4.25 0.77 -3.56
N LEU A 31 -3.00 1.23 -3.47
CA LEU A 31 -2.67 2.53 -2.90
C LEU A 31 -2.62 3.60 -4.00
N PHE A 32 -3.60 4.50 -3.99
CA PHE A 32 -3.65 5.62 -4.93
C PHE A 32 -3.11 6.92 -4.30
N ASN A 33 -2.00 7.43 -4.84
CA ASN A 33 -1.52 8.76 -4.52
C ASN A 33 -2.07 9.77 -5.51
N THR A 34 -2.77 10.80 -5.01
CA THR A 34 -3.37 11.83 -5.85
C THR A 34 -2.37 12.82 -6.44
N GLY A 35 -1.14 12.89 -5.93
CA GLY A 35 -0.15 13.87 -6.35
C GLY A 35 -0.28 15.25 -5.71
N MET A 36 -1.28 15.47 -4.83
CA MET A 36 -1.51 16.78 -4.21
C MET A 36 -0.36 17.22 -3.28
N ASN A 37 0.33 16.25 -2.68
CA ASN A 37 1.52 16.52 -1.88
C ASN A 37 2.75 16.55 -2.80
N PRO A 38 3.55 17.63 -2.84
CA PRO A 38 4.73 17.72 -3.70
C PRO A 38 5.78 16.62 -3.49
N LYS A 39 5.78 15.97 -2.31
CA LYS A 39 6.68 14.85 -1.99
C LYS A 39 6.16 13.49 -2.46
N ARG A 40 4.89 13.39 -2.87
CA ARG A 40 4.26 12.14 -3.31
C ARG A 40 3.75 12.34 -4.72
N PHE A 41 4.45 11.77 -5.69
CA PHE A 41 4.01 11.78 -7.08
C PHE A 41 2.67 11.06 -7.22
N ARG A 42 1.87 11.53 -8.18
CA ARG A 42 0.63 10.87 -8.55
C ARG A 42 0.95 9.48 -9.09
N SER A 43 0.44 8.44 -8.46
CA SER A 43 0.75 7.05 -8.80
C SER A 43 -0.27 6.08 -8.21
N ILE A 44 -0.34 4.88 -8.81
CA ILE A 44 -1.01 3.73 -8.21
C ILE A 44 0.08 2.73 -7.84
N ARG A 45 -0.04 2.16 -6.64
CA ARG A 45 0.82 1.08 -6.17
C ARG A 45 0.00 -0.12 -5.78
N LEU A 46 0.51 -1.30 -6.09
CA LEU A 46 0.09 -2.53 -5.43
C LEU A 46 0.93 -2.67 -4.17
N VAL A 47 0.28 -2.81 -3.03
CA VAL A 47 0.92 -2.99 -1.72
C VAL A 47 0.44 -4.31 -1.12
N ILE A 48 1.37 -5.08 -0.54
CA ILE A 48 1.07 -6.19 0.36
C ILE A 48 1.40 -5.71 1.76
N SER A 49 0.41 -5.76 2.64
CA SER A 49 0.54 -5.34 4.04
C SER A 49 0.37 -6.52 4.98
N GLU A 50 1.00 -6.45 6.14
CA GLU A 50 0.83 -7.41 7.22
C GLU A 50 -0.59 -7.32 7.81
N LEU A 51 -1.19 -8.47 8.10
CA LEU A 51 -2.49 -8.53 8.76
C LEU A 51 -2.36 -8.05 10.21
N GLY A 52 -3.20 -7.10 10.62
CA GLY A 52 -3.20 -6.54 11.98
C GLY A 52 -2.41 -5.22 12.05
N SER A 53 -1.09 -5.25 11.83
CA SER A 53 -0.23 -4.05 11.94
C SER A 53 -0.39 -3.08 10.76
N SER A 54 -0.84 -3.59 9.60
CA SER A 54 -0.90 -2.86 8.32
C SER A 54 0.46 -2.33 7.83
N PHE A 55 1.58 -2.86 8.36
CA PHE A 55 2.90 -2.52 7.84
C PHE A 55 3.08 -3.05 6.43
N THR A 56 3.66 -2.22 5.56
CA THR A 56 3.99 -2.63 4.20
C THR A 56 5.07 -3.70 4.24
N LEU A 57 4.74 -4.88 3.74
CA LEU A 57 5.68 -5.98 3.52
C LEU A 57 6.37 -5.83 2.16
N TRP A 58 5.62 -5.38 1.16
CA TRP A 58 6.10 -5.25 -0.21
C TRP A 58 5.22 -4.28 -1.01
N ASP A 59 5.79 -3.56 -1.96
CA ASP A 59 5.03 -2.75 -2.92
C ASP A 59 5.69 -2.65 -4.30
N THR A 60 4.90 -2.26 -5.31
CA THR A 60 5.40 -1.84 -6.62
C THR A 60 4.49 -0.80 -7.25
N ILE A 61 5.04 0.00 -8.16
CA ILE A 61 4.29 0.94 -8.99
C ILE A 61 3.56 0.20 -10.11
N VAL A 62 2.27 0.51 -10.27
CA VAL A 62 1.41 -0.08 -11.30
C VAL A 62 0.89 1.01 -12.23
N ASN A 63 1.03 0.78 -13.53
CA ASN A 63 0.58 1.69 -14.57
C ASN A 63 0.05 0.91 -15.80
N GLY A 64 -0.24 1.59 -16.91
CA GLY A 64 -0.78 0.95 -18.12
C GLY A 64 0.08 -0.16 -18.72
N ALA A 65 1.39 -0.14 -18.49
CA ALA A 65 2.32 -1.16 -18.97
C ALA A 65 2.46 -2.37 -18.03
N SER A 66 1.84 -2.32 -16.83
CA SER A 66 1.88 -3.42 -15.87
C SER A 66 0.96 -4.58 -16.23
N ASP A 67 0.05 -4.42 -17.18
CA ASP A 67 -0.75 -5.53 -17.74
C ASP A 67 -1.41 -6.41 -16.67
N VAL A 68 -2.17 -5.77 -15.76
CA VAL A 68 -2.87 -6.46 -14.67
C VAL A 68 -4.03 -7.28 -15.26
N ARG A 69 -4.02 -8.59 -15.02
CA ARG A 69 -4.96 -9.55 -15.60
C ARG A 69 -5.51 -10.51 -14.54
N LEU A 70 -6.67 -11.09 -14.84
CA LEU A 70 -7.30 -12.16 -14.07
C LEU A 70 -7.30 -13.46 -14.89
N PRO A 71 -6.16 -14.18 -15.01
CA PRO A 71 -6.05 -15.35 -15.88
C PRO A 71 -6.89 -16.55 -15.44
N LYS A 72 -7.18 -16.68 -14.14
CA LYS A 72 -8.01 -17.76 -13.56
C LYS A 72 -8.62 -17.30 -12.24
N PRO A 73 -9.68 -17.97 -11.75
CA PRO A 73 -10.25 -17.68 -10.44
C PRO A 73 -9.19 -17.62 -9.35
N ARG A 74 -9.30 -16.64 -8.45
CA ARG A 74 -8.38 -16.41 -7.33
C ARG A 74 -6.97 -15.97 -7.69
N HIS A 75 -6.65 -15.75 -8.96
CA HIS A 75 -5.31 -15.37 -9.37
C HIS A 75 -5.31 -14.10 -10.20
N ILE A 76 -4.57 -13.10 -9.74
CA ILE A 76 -4.30 -11.87 -10.50
C ILE A 76 -2.82 -11.88 -10.87
N THR A 77 -2.49 -11.60 -12.12
CA THR A 77 -1.11 -11.48 -12.59
C THR A 77 -0.82 -10.07 -13.07
N LEU A 78 0.41 -9.61 -12.89
CA LEU A 78 0.87 -8.31 -13.39
C LEU A 78 2.37 -8.33 -13.64
N LYS A 79 2.85 -7.41 -14.48
CA LYS A 79 4.27 -7.15 -14.69
C LYS A 79 4.76 -6.05 -13.76
N SER A 80 5.83 -6.34 -13.03
CA SER A 80 6.60 -5.33 -12.32
C SER A 80 7.45 -4.55 -13.31
N LEU A 81 7.32 -3.23 -13.30
CA LEU A 81 8.10 -2.35 -14.17
C LEU A 81 9.47 -2.01 -13.58
N GLU A 82 9.61 -2.13 -12.27
CA GLU A 82 10.84 -1.85 -11.54
C GLU A 82 11.84 -3.00 -11.67
N THR A 83 11.34 -4.24 -11.54
CA THR A 83 12.18 -5.45 -11.58
C THR A 83 12.11 -6.19 -12.91
N GLY A 84 11.12 -5.89 -13.76
CA GLY A 84 10.89 -6.61 -15.00
C GLY A 84 10.37 -8.05 -14.79
N THR A 85 9.99 -8.44 -13.58
CA THR A 85 9.47 -9.77 -13.27
C THR A 85 7.95 -9.83 -13.43
N ILE A 86 7.42 -11.05 -13.55
CA ILE A 86 5.99 -11.32 -13.51
C ILE A 86 5.60 -11.65 -12.08
N LEU A 87 4.53 -11.02 -11.62
CA LEU A 87 3.98 -11.16 -10.29
C LEU A 87 2.63 -11.87 -10.38
N ALA A 88 2.34 -12.71 -9.38
CA ALA A 88 1.04 -13.32 -9.21
C ALA A 88 0.54 -13.15 -7.77
N LEU A 89 -0.67 -12.64 -7.62
CA LEU A 89 -1.42 -12.67 -6.37
C LEU A 89 -2.36 -13.85 -6.40
N LYS A 90 -2.28 -14.71 -5.39
CA LYS A 90 -3.21 -15.80 -5.15
C LYS A 90 -4.04 -15.50 -3.91
N PHE A 91 -5.33 -15.28 -4.09
CA PHE A 91 -6.28 -15.01 -3.02
C PHE A 91 -6.85 -16.29 -2.43
N GLU A 92 -7.37 -16.19 -1.22
CA GLU A 92 -8.13 -17.26 -0.57
C GLU A 92 -9.57 -17.35 -1.11
N ASP A 93 -10.19 -16.20 -1.34
CA ASP A 93 -11.57 -16.08 -1.81
C ASP A 93 -11.66 -15.58 -3.26
N THR A 94 -12.54 -16.19 -4.05
CA THR A 94 -12.78 -15.82 -5.44
C THR A 94 -13.50 -14.47 -5.53
N ASN A 95 -14.52 -14.24 -4.69
CA ASN A 95 -15.30 -13.01 -4.75
C ASN A 95 -14.41 -11.80 -4.42
N ALA A 96 -13.58 -11.89 -3.38
CA ALA A 96 -12.60 -10.86 -3.06
C ALA A 96 -11.57 -10.61 -4.17
N THR A 97 -11.22 -11.63 -4.95
CA THR A 97 -10.33 -11.48 -6.11
C THR A 97 -10.99 -10.65 -7.20
N ASP A 98 -12.24 -10.99 -7.51
CA ASP A 98 -13.01 -10.33 -8.56
C ASP A 98 -13.29 -8.87 -8.18
N GLU A 99 -13.69 -8.60 -6.94
CA GLU A 99 -13.84 -7.24 -6.41
C GLU A 99 -12.53 -6.44 -6.49
N PHE A 100 -11.41 -7.03 -6.08
CA PHE A 100 -10.10 -6.38 -6.12
C PHE A 100 -9.64 -6.05 -7.55
N HIS A 101 -9.87 -6.97 -8.48
CA HIS A 101 -9.57 -6.76 -9.90
C HIS A 101 -10.51 -5.73 -10.53
N GLN A 102 -11.81 -5.80 -10.26
CA GLN A 102 -12.79 -4.83 -10.76
C GLN A 102 -12.50 -3.41 -10.27
N TYR A 103 -12.02 -3.26 -9.04
CA TYR A 103 -11.59 -1.95 -8.54
C TYR A 103 -10.42 -1.39 -9.36
N PHE A 104 -9.45 -2.22 -9.73
CA PHE A 104 -8.37 -1.82 -10.63
C PHE A 104 -8.90 -1.43 -12.02
N VAL A 105 -9.79 -2.23 -12.61
CA VAL A 105 -10.41 -1.93 -13.91
C VAL A 105 -11.15 -0.59 -13.87
N LYS A 106 -11.89 -0.32 -12.79
CA LYS A 106 -12.57 0.96 -12.60
C LYS A 106 -11.57 2.12 -12.53
N LEU A 107 -10.44 1.95 -11.84
CA LEU A 107 -9.39 2.96 -11.78
C LEU A 107 -8.73 3.18 -13.15
N SER A 108 -8.50 2.12 -13.93
CA SER A 108 -7.82 2.21 -15.23
C SER A 108 -8.69 2.78 -16.33
N CYS A 109 -10.01 2.53 -16.28
CA CYS A 109 -10.97 3.10 -17.22
C CYS A 109 -11.42 4.53 -16.87
N ASP A 110 -11.08 5.04 -15.68
CA ASP A 110 -11.45 6.41 -15.27
C ASP A 110 -10.68 7.45 -16.12
N PRO A 111 -11.37 8.34 -16.87
CA PRO A 111 -10.71 9.35 -17.68
C PRO A 111 -9.78 10.29 -16.89
N ARG A 112 -10.06 10.48 -15.59
CA ARG A 112 -9.22 11.30 -14.69
C ARG A 112 -7.86 10.66 -14.41
N ASN A 113 -7.70 9.37 -14.69
CA ASN A 113 -6.48 8.59 -14.47
C ASN A 113 -5.73 8.27 -15.78
N LYS A 114 -6.15 8.84 -16.91
CA LYS A 114 -5.57 8.53 -18.22
C LYS A 114 -4.05 8.73 -18.27
N ASP A 115 -3.52 9.72 -17.55
CA ASP A 115 -2.09 9.98 -17.41
C ASP A 115 -1.29 8.82 -16.79
N LEU A 116 -1.91 7.99 -15.94
CA LEU A 116 -1.27 6.82 -15.33
C LEU A 116 -1.35 5.57 -16.21
N PHE A 117 -2.35 5.48 -17.09
CA PHE A 117 -2.63 4.26 -17.84
C PHE A 117 -2.36 4.37 -19.34
N ASP A 118 -2.08 5.57 -19.85
CA ASP A 118 -1.68 5.76 -21.22
C ASP A 118 -0.22 5.35 -21.43
N VAL A 119 -0.04 4.16 -22.00
CA VAL A 119 1.26 3.52 -22.28
C VAL A 119 2.15 4.41 -23.17
N PHE A 120 1.57 5.27 -24.00
CA PHE A 120 2.32 6.20 -24.86
C PHE A 120 2.82 7.45 -24.12
N ASN A 121 2.18 7.81 -22.99
CA ASN A 121 2.60 8.93 -22.15
C ASN A 121 3.57 8.54 -21.02
N ALA A 122 3.77 7.23 -20.77
CA ALA A 122 4.66 6.71 -19.72
C ALA A 122 6.13 7.16 -19.83
N LYS A 123 6.56 7.73 -20.97
CA LYS A 123 7.90 8.32 -21.16
C LYS A 123 8.05 9.73 -20.60
N ARG A 124 6.97 10.38 -20.17
CA ARG A 124 7.05 11.73 -19.59
C ARG A 124 7.48 11.61 -18.13
N ARG A 125 8.78 11.84 -17.88
CA ARG A 125 9.30 12.13 -16.53
C ARG A 125 8.36 13.15 -15.88
N PRO A 126 7.97 12.98 -14.60
CA PRO A 126 7.12 13.96 -13.96
C PRO A 126 7.83 15.31 -14.03
N ALA A 127 7.16 16.32 -14.58
CA ALA A 127 7.64 17.68 -14.48
C ALA A 127 7.85 17.96 -13.00
N VAL A 128 9.08 18.33 -12.62
CA VAL A 128 9.37 18.74 -11.25
C VAL A 128 8.55 19.99 -11.00
N PHE A 129 7.38 19.84 -10.39
CA PHE A 129 6.60 20.97 -9.91
C PHE A 129 7.38 21.60 -8.76
N ILE A 130 8.21 22.59 -9.09
CA ILE A 130 8.82 23.48 -8.11
C ILE A 130 7.71 24.40 -7.59
N LEU A 131 6.88 23.88 -6.67
CA LEU A 131 6.00 24.73 -5.89
C LEU A 131 6.87 25.55 -4.93
N ARG A 132 6.87 26.87 -5.13
CA ARG A 132 7.41 27.81 -4.14
C ARG A 132 6.76 27.51 -2.80
N LYS A 133 7.54 27.00 -1.84
CA LYS A 133 7.06 26.69 -0.48
C LYS A 133 6.43 27.94 0.13
N ARG A 134 5.10 28.02 0.17
CA ARG A 134 4.44 28.96 1.06
C ARG A 134 4.55 28.40 2.47
N LYS A 135 5.21 29.14 3.37
CA LYS A 135 5.24 28.81 4.79
C LYS A 135 3.81 28.82 5.30
N ILE A 136 3.32 27.66 5.72
CA ILE A 136 2.04 27.55 6.44
C ILE A 136 2.25 28.27 7.78
N LYS A 137 1.35 29.21 8.12
CA LYS A 137 1.39 29.87 9.43
C LYS A 137 1.06 28.84 10.51
N LYS A 138 1.76 28.85 11.65
CA LYS A 138 1.49 27.92 12.78
C LYS A 138 0.04 27.99 13.30
N SER A 139 -0.68 29.07 13.02
CA SER A 139 -2.10 29.22 13.34
C SER A 139 -3.06 28.46 12.41
N ALA A 140 -2.56 27.93 11.27
CA ALA A 140 -3.37 27.21 10.28
C ALA A 140 -3.31 25.68 10.44
N ILE A 141 -2.53 25.18 11.40
CA ILE A 141 -2.60 23.79 11.85
C ILE A 141 -3.55 23.74 13.06
N SER A 142 -4.47 22.77 13.09
CA SER A 142 -5.30 22.54 14.28
C SER A 142 -4.40 22.34 15.49
N LYS A 143 -4.82 22.83 16.66
CA LYS A 143 -4.18 22.40 17.91
C LYS A 143 -4.28 20.88 17.97
N PRO A 144 -3.22 20.15 18.32
CA PRO A 144 -3.30 18.70 18.48
C PRO A 144 -4.42 18.39 19.47
N SER A 145 -5.50 17.76 18.99
CA SER A 145 -6.56 17.26 19.85
C SER A 145 -5.94 16.18 20.74
N HIS A 146 -6.03 16.34 22.05
CA HIS A 146 -5.55 15.39 23.07
C HIS A 146 -4.04 15.38 23.37
N PHE A 147 -3.30 16.44 23.02
CA PHE A 147 -1.93 16.60 23.54
C PHE A 147 -1.93 17.43 24.83
N ASN A 148 -1.78 16.77 25.97
CA ASN A 148 -1.63 17.41 27.27
C ASN A 148 -0.14 17.48 27.63
N HIS A 149 0.42 18.68 27.67
CA HIS A 149 1.81 18.88 28.12
C HIS A 149 1.85 18.96 29.64
N ILE A 150 2.04 17.80 30.28
CA ILE A 150 2.17 17.68 31.73
C ILE A 150 3.55 18.20 32.13
N THR A 151 3.59 19.35 32.82
CA THR A 151 4.84 20.00 33.28
C THR A 151 5.13 19.77 34.76
N LYS A 152 4.12 19.31 35.51
CA LYS A 152 4.17 18.90 36.90
C LYS A 152 3.14 17.79 37.09
N VAL A 153 3.46 16.83 37.94
CA VAL A 153 2.58 15.74 38.35
C VAL A 153 2.34 15.89 39.84
N ASP A 154 1.09 15.79 40.27
CA ASP A 154 0.72 15.79 41.69
C ASP A 154 0.13 14.44 42.15
N GLU A 155 -0.20 14.31 43.43
CA GLU A 155 -0.75 13.07 43.98
C GLU A 155 -2.19 12.77 43.55
N ASN A 156 -2.92 13.78 43.05
CA ASN A 156 -4.28 13.63 42.55
C ASN A 156 -4.30 13.10 41.11
N ASP A 157 -3.20 13.21 40.38
CA ASP A 157 -3.05 12.69 39.01
C ASP A 157 -2.90 11.16 38.93
N LYS A 158 -2.81 10.46 40.08
CA LYS A 158 -2.58 8.99 40.14
C LYS A 158 -3.56 8.18 39.29
N ASP A 159 -4.83 8.56 39.25
CA ASP A 159 -5.86 7.82 38.54
C ASP A 159 -5.91 8.12 37.03
N SER A 160 -5.22 9.18 36.57
CA SER A 160 -5.15 9.59 35.16
C SER A 160 -3.89 9.08 34.43
N LEU A 161 -2.92 8.53 35.17
CA LEU A 161 -1.64 8.10 34.62
C LEU A 161 -1.65 6.59 34.38
N TYR A 162 -1.90 6.20 33.12
CA TYR A 162 -1.66 4.83 32.67
C TYR A 162 -0.15 4.59 32.60
N THR A 163 0.42 3.89 33.58
CA THR A 163 1.80 3.39 33.50
C THR A 163 1.88 2.25 32.50
N TYR A 164 3.04 2.11 31.83
CA TYR A 164 3.28 1.05 30.85
C TYR A 164 3.00 -0.37 31.42
N SER A 165 3.16 -0.55 32.74
CA SER A 165 2.82 -1.77 33.47
C SER A 165 1.34 -2.13 33.39
N VAL A 166 0.42 -1.16 33.31
CA VAL A 166 -1.03 -1.38 33.16
C VAL A 166 -1.39 -1.83 31.75
N LEU A 167 -0.53 -1.57 30.76
CA LEU A 167 -0.77 -1.91 29.36
C LEU A 167 -0.15 -3.25 28.93
N VAL A 168 0.64 -3.90 29.79
CA VAL A 168 1.44 -5.09 29.45
C VAL A 168 0.92 -6.38 30.09
N ASP A 169 -0.05 -6.34 31.00
CA ASP A 169 -0.66 -7.56 31.52
C ASP A 169 -1.82 -8.04 30.63
N ASP A 170 -1.48 -8.83 29.62
CA ASP A 170 -2.13 -10.12 29.36
C ASP A 170 -1.39 -10.90 28.26
N HIS A 171 -0.87 -12.08 28.64
CA HIS A 171 -0.22 -13.14 27.83
C HIS A 171 1.30 -13.32 27.97
N ILE A 172 1.77 -13.67 29.16
CA ILE A 172 2.80 -14.72 29.31
C ILE A 172 2.42 -15.63 30.50
N THR A 173 1.53 -16.59 30.26
CA THR A 173 1.46 -17.81 31.08
C THR A 173 2.21 -18.91 30.34
N LEU A 174 3.48 -19.11 30.72
CA LEU A 174 4.19 -20.36 30.50
C LEU A 174 3.85 -21.30 31.66
N SER A 175 3.07 -22.34 31.36
CA SER A 175 3.09 -23.64 32.05
C SER A 175 2.74 -24.73 31.05
#